data_AF-A0A178W3R4-F1
#
_entry.id   AF-A0A178W3R4-F1
#
_cell.length_a   1.000
_cell.length_b   1.000
_cell.length_c   1.000
_cell.angle_alpha   90.00
_cell.angle_beta   90.00
_cell.angle_gamma   90.00
#
_symmetry.space_group_name_H-M   'P 1'
#
loop_
_entity.id
_entity.type
_entity.pdbx_description
1 polymer ?
#
loop_
_entity_poly.entity_id
_entity_poly.type
_entity_poly.pdbx_seq_one_letter_code
_entity_poly.pdbx_strand_id
1 'polypeptide(L)'
;MGSETPLLPLRLPVIDFSNKNLKPGEPEWDLTRADVQKALQDYGYFEASFDRIPFELRKSVFGALEELFDLPLQTKLRNVSKKPFHGYVGQYPMVPLYESMGIDDSDIAEKVDAFTEKLWPQGNISFRSVNFLSLYRLV
;
A
#
# COMPACT_ATOMS: atom_id res chain seq x y z
N MET A 1 8.30 -34.71 17.51
CA MET A 1 7.01 -34.73 16.80
C MET A 1 6.24 -33.51 17.27
N GLY A 2 6.18 -32.46 16.46
CA GLY A 2 5.41 -31.25 16.77
C GLY A 2 3.94 -31.56 16.57
N SER A 3 3.14 -31.43 17.62
CA SER A 3 1.69 -31.52 17.51
C SER A 3 1.21 -30.30 16.71
N GLU A 4 0.73 -30.53 15.49
CA GLU A 4 -0.04 -29.54 14.75
C GLU A 4 -1.36 -29.34 15.51
N THR A 5 -1.44 -28.25 16.26
CA THR A 5 -2.71 -27.74 16.76
C THR A 5 -3.60 -27.49 15.53
N PRO A 6 -4.82 -28.02 15.46
CA PRO A 6 -5.69 -27.77 14.31
C PRO A 6 -5.96 -26.27 14.29
N LEU A 7 -5.36 -25.56 13.33
CA LEU A 7 -5.67 -24.17 13.08
C LEU A 7 -7.11 -24.15 12.60
N LEU A 8 -8.05 -23.83 13.51
CA LEU A 8 -9.33 -23.27 13.11
C LEU A 8 -9.02 -22.21 12.06
N PRO A 9 -9.78 -22.11 10.94
CA PRO A 9 -9.51 -21.09 9.94
C PRO A 9 -9.47 -19.75 10.67
N LEU A 10 -8.28 -19.16 10.76
CA LEU A 10 -8.04 -17.84 11.29
C LEU A 10 -8.73 -16.89 10.32
N ARG A 11 -10.03 -16.70 10.51
CA ARG A 11 -10.79 -15.69 9.79
C ARG A 11 -10.35 -14.36 10.37
N LEU A 12 -9.67 -13.58 9.55
CA LEU A 12 -9.29 -12.23 9.92
C LEU A 12 -10.55 -11.41 10.17
N PRO A 13 -10.58 -10.59 11.22
CA PRO A 13 -11.64 -9.61 11.37
C PRO A 13 -11.69 -8.74 10.12
N VAL A 14 -12.84 -8.71 9.45
CA VAL A 14 -13.11 -7.78 8.36
C VAL A 14 -13.95 -6.65 8.93
N ILE A 15 -13.48 -5.41 8.82
CA ILE A 15 -14.16 -4.22 9.32
C ILE A 15 -14.56 -3.35 8.14
N ASP A 16 -15.84 -2.98 8.08
CA ASP A 16 -16.38 -2.21 6.98
C ASP A 16 -16.34 -0.70 7.24
N PHE A 17 -15.55 0.00 6.42
CA PHE A 17 -15.39 1.45 6.39
C PHE A 17 -16.20 2.12 5.27
N SER A 18 -17.08 1.37 4.57
CA SER A 18 -17.95 1.92 3.52
C SER A 18 -19.00 2.91 4.04
N ASN A 19 -19.28 2.91 5.34
CA ASN A 19 -20.30 3.76 5.94
C ASN A 19 -19.92 5.25 5.88
N LYS A 20 -20.69 6.04 5.13
CA LYS A 20 -20.48 7.50 4.98
C LYS A 20 -20.70 8.29 6.26
N ASN A 21 -21.38 7.71 7.26
CA ASN A 21 -21.61 8.31 8.57
C ASN A 21 -20.49 7.96 9.58
N LEU A 22 -19.37 7.39 9.12
CA LEU A 22 -18.21 7.11 9.96
C LEU A 22 -17.46 8.40 10.33
N LYS A 23 -18.08 9.22 11.19
CA LYS A 23 -17.55 10.50 11.69
C LYS A 23 -17.79 10.64 13.19
N PRO A 24 -16.94 11.37 13.93
CA PRO A 24 -17.12 11.56 15.37
C PRO A 24 -18.52 12.08 15.73
N GLY A 25 -19.16 11.42 16.70
CA GLY A 25 -20.50 11.79 17.19
C GLY A 25 -21.66 10.97 16.63
N GLU A 26 -21.43 10.14 15.61
CA GLU A 26 -22.43 9.18 15.12
C GLU A 26 -22.29 7.81 15.81
N PRO A 27 -23.38 7.08 16.08
CA PRO A 27 -23.31 5.75 16.70
C PRO A 27 -22.40 4.76 15.95
N GLU A 28 -22.40 4.82 14.62
CA GLU A 28 -21.60 3.93 13.77
C GLU A 28 -20.09 4.19 13.90
N TRP A 29 -19.68 5.40 14.25
CA TRP A 29 -18.29 5.72 14.57
C TRP A 29 -17.83 4.99 15.84
N ASP A 30 -18.62 5.04 16.90
CA ASP A 30 -18.28 4.40 18.17
C ASP A 30 -18.25 2.87 18.05
N LEU A 31 -19.19 2.29 17.29
CA LEU A 31 -19.21 0.85 17.00
C LEU A 31 -17.97 0.42 16.20
N THR A 32 -17.67 1.10 15.09
CA THR A 32 -16.52 0.75 14.24
C THR A 32 -15.20 0.93 15.00
N ARG A 33 -15.07 1.99 15.82
CA ARG A 33 -13.89 2.18 16.68
C ARG A 33 -13.74 1.04 17.68
N ALA A 34 -14.83 0.57 18.28
CA ALA A 34 -14.80 -0.56 19.20
C ALA A 34 -14.37 -1.86 18.49
N ASP A 35 -14.85 -2.09 17.26
CA ASP A 35 -14.44 -3.24 16.45
C ASP A 35 -12.95 -3.18 16.07
N VAL A 36 -12.45 -2.01 15.65
CA VAL A 36 -11.02 -1.79 15.38
C VAL A 36 -10.18 -2.06 16.62
N GLN A 37 -10.56 -1.49 17.76
CA GLN A 37 -9.85 -1.69 19.01
C GLN A 37 -9.81 -3.17 19.40
N LYS A 38 -10.94 -3.86 19.30
CA LYS A 38 -11.02 -5.29 19.60
C LYS A 38 -10.16 -6.12 18.66
N ALA A 39 -10.20 -5.87 17.35
CA ALA A 39 -9.39 -6.59 16.39
C ALA A 39 -7.88 -6.41 16.63
N LEU A 40 -7.45 -5.18 16.96
CA LEU A 40 -6.06 -4.90 17.31
C LEU A 40 -5.65 -5.54 18.65
N GLN A 41 -6.55 -5.62 19.64
CA GLN A 41 -6.28 -6.28 20.91
C GLN A 41 -6.20 -7.81 20.77
N ASP A 42 -7.13 -8.41 20.04
CA ASP A 42 -7.26 -9.87 19.93
C ASP A 42 -6.28 -10.45 18.90
N TYR A 43 -6.03 -9.74 17.79
CA TYR A 43 -5.27 -10.25 16.65
C TYR A 43 -4.05 -9.39 16.29
N GLY A 44 -4.06 -8.09 16.60
CA GLY A 44 -3.03 -7.14 16.18
C GLY A 44 -3.20 -6.60 14.76
N TYR A 45 -4.24 -7.04 14.03
CA TYR A 45 -4.53 -6.65 12.65
C TYR A 45 -5.98 -6.96 12.27
N PHE A 46 -6.45 -6.36 11.17
CA PHE A 46 -7.76 -6.61 10.56
C PHE A 46 -7.68 -6.32 9.06
N GLU A 47 -8.63 -6.86 8.30
CA GLU A 47 -8.86 -6.48 6.91
C GLU A 47 -9.86 -5.31 6.88
N ALA A 48 -9.46 -4.18 6.30
CA ALA A 48 -10.35 -3.05 6.08
C ALA A 48 -11.08 -3.21 4.75
N SER A 49 -12.41 -3.29 4.77
CA SER A 49 -13.23 -3.22 3.56
C SER A 49 -13.76 -1.81 3.36
N PHE A 50 -13.82 -1.37 2.10
CA PHE A 50 -14.36 -0.07 1.71
C PHE A 50 -15.42 -0.24 0.63
N ASP A 51 -16.17 0.83 0.36
CA ASP A 51 -16.92 0.95 -0.89
C ASP A 51 -16.02 0.56 -2.07
N ARG A 52 -16.60 -0.14 -3.05
CA ARG A 52 -15.84 -0.81 -4.11
C ARG A 52 -14.83 0.15 -4.76
N ILE A 53 -13.54 -0.05 -4.47
CA ILE A 53 -12.44 0.55 -5.22
C ILE A 53 -12.67 0.17 -6.70
N PRO A 54 -12.77 1.15 -7.62
CA PRO A 54 -13.06 0.87 -9.02
C PRO A 54 -12.12 -0.20 -9.56
N PHE A 55 -12.68 -1.21 -10.23
CA PHE A 55 -11.89 -2.32 -10.79
C PHE A 55 -10.79 -1.80 -11.73
N GLU A 56 -11.12 -0.82 -12.56
CA GLU A 56 -10.15 -0.18 -13.45
C GLU A 56 -9.02 0.52 -12.69
N LEU A 57 -9.28 1.14 -11.54
CA LEU A 57 -8.23 1.74 -10.72
C LEU A 57 -7.27 0.67 -10.18
N ARG A 58 -7.80 -0.46 -9.68
CA ARG A 58 -6.97 -1.58 -9.22
C ARG A 58 -6.10 -2.13 -10.35
N LYS A 59 -6.68 -2.33 -11.53
CA LYS A 59 -5.95 -2.81 -12.71
C LYS A 59 -4.84 -1.84 -13.12
N SER A 60 -5.12 -0.54 -13.14
CA SER A 60 -4.11 0.48 -13.46
C SER A 60 -2.97 0.52 -12.44
N VAL A 61 -3.26 0.34 -11.14
CA VAL A 61 -2.22 0.25 -10.09
C VAL A 61 -1.30 -0.94 -10.34
N PHE A 62 -1.85 -2.14 -10.57
CA PHE A 62 -1.03 -3.32 -10.82
C PHE A 62 -0.20 -3.19 -12.11
N GLY A 63 -0.80 -2.69 -13.20
CA GLY A 63 -0.05 -2.45 -14.44
C GLY A 63 1.08 -1.43 -14.28
N ALA A 64 0.85 -0.34 -13.53
CA ALA A 64 1.89 0.64 -13.25
C ALA A 64 3.02 0.08 -12.37
N LEU A 65 2.72 -0.85 -11.46
CA LEU A 65 3.75 -1.54 -10.67
C LEU A 65 4.55 -2.52 -11.52
N GLU A 66 3.92 -3.25 -12.44
CA GLU A 66 4.62 -4.10 -13.42
C GLU A 66 5.61 -3.25 -14.25
N GLU A 67 5.14 -2.15 -14.84
CA GLU A 67 6.00 -1.21 -15.58
C GLU A 67 7.16 -0.66 -14.74
N LEU A 68 6.92 -0.37 -13.46
CA LEU A 68 7.93 0.15 -12.53
C LEU A 68 9.04 -0.86 -12.26
N PHE A 69 8.70 -2.13 -12.01
CA PHE A 69 9.68 -3.16 -11.67
C PHE A 69 10.37 -3.76 -12.89
N ASP A 70 9.76 -3.68 -14.07
CA ASP A 70 10.36 -4.04 -15.37
C ASP A 70 11.43 -3.04 -15.84
N LEU A 71 11.55 -1.87 -15.18
CA LEU A 71 12.61 -0.91 -15.49
C LEU A 71 14.01 -1.54 -15.33
N PRO A 72 14.98 -1.16 -16.19
CA PRO A 72 16.36 -1.59 -16.04
C PRO A 72 16.91 -1.26 -14.66
N LEU A 73 17.71 -2.15 -14.08
CA LEU A 73 18.31 -1.98 -12.75
C LEU A 73 18.99 -0.61 -12.57
N GLN A 74 19.70 -0.13 -13.59
CA GLN A 74 20.37 1.18 -13.57
C GLN A 74 19.40 2.36 -13.43
N THR A 75 18.17 2.22 -13.94
CA THR A 75 17.10 3.20 -13.76
C THR A 75 16.54 3.10 -12.35
N LYS A 76 16.26 1.88 -11.87
CA LYS A 76 15.76 1.63 -10.51
C LYS A 76 16.70 2.21 -9.44
N LEU A 77 18.01 2.05 -9.62
CA LEU A 77 19.05 2.59 -8.73
C LEU A 77 19.09 4.13 -8.64
N ARG A 78 18.42 4.85 -9.56
CA ARG A 78 18.26 6.32 -9.47
C ARG A 78 17.26 6.72 -8.38
N ASN A 79 16.40 5.80 -7.94
CA ASN A 79 15.54 6.04 -6.79
C ASN A 79 16.36 5.98 -5.50
N VAL A 80 16.88 7.12 -5.08
CA VAL A 80 17.63 7.28 -3.83
C VAL A 80 16.82 8.11 -2.83
N SER A 81 16.83 7.68 -1.57
CA SER A 81 16.27 8.43 -0.45
C SER A 81 17.27 8.55 0.67
N LYS A 82 17.19 9.65 1.43
CA LYS A 82 17.90 9.82 2.69
C LYS A 82 17.20 9.09 3.84
N LYS A 83 15.92 8.73 3.68
CA LYS A 83 15.17 7.96 4.66
C LYS A 83 15.55 6.47 4.48
N PRO A 84 15.90 5.75 5.56
CA PRO A 84 16.18 4.33 5.48
C PRO A 84 15.03 3.58 4.80
N PHE A 85 15.36 2.64 3.91
CA PHE A 85 14.39 1.78 3.20
C PHE A 85 13.40 2.48 2.25
N HIS A 86 13.62 3.75 1.90
CA HIS A 86 12.71 4.52 1.02
C HIS A 86 13.22 4.74 -0.41
N GLY A 87 14.46 4.35 -0.73
CA GLY A 87 14.96 4.31 -2.10
C GLY A 87 14.60 2.98 -2.79
N TYR A 88 15.32 2.65 -3.86
CA TYR A 88 15.36 1.27 -4.35
C TYR A 88 16.06 0.37 -3.33
N VAL A 89 15.39 -0.73 -2.99
CA VAL A 89 15.90 -1.76 -2.09
C VAL A 89 15.83 -3.07 -2.85
N GLY A 90 16.96 -3.75 -3.02
CA GLY A 90 17.02 -5.00 -3.77
C GLY A 90 18.46 -5.47 -3.94
N GLN A 91 18.66 -6.57 -4.68
CA GLN A 91 19.98 -7.14 -4.95
C GLN A 91 20.75 -7.58 -3.69
N TYR A 92 20.05 -7.85 -2.58
CA TYR A 92 20.67 -8.38 -1.37
C TYR A 92 20.91 -9.88 -1.49
N PRO A 93 22.15 -10.37 -1.32
CA PRO A 93 22.44 -11.80 -1.42
C PRO A 93 21.64 -12.68 -0.44
N MET A 94 21.27 -12.12 0.72
CA MET A 94 20.48 -12.83 1.73
C MET A 94 18.99 -12.96 1.37
N VAL A 95 18.47 -12.07 0.51
CA VAL A 95 17.07 -12.05 0.05
C VAL A 95 17.01 -11.76 -1.46
N PRO A 96 17.53 -12.68 -2.31
CA PRO A 96 17.81 -12.39 -3.71
C PRO A 96 16.55 -12.16 -4.57
N LEU A 97 15.38 -12.57 -4.08
CA LEU A 97 14.08 -12.38 -4.75
C LEU A 97 13.35 -11.12 -4.28
N TYR A 98 13.87 -10.40 -3.29
CA TYR A 98 13.22 -9.22 -2.75
C TYR A 98 13.66 -7.96 -3.50
N GLU A 99 12.68 -7.19 -3.96
CA GLU A 99 12.88 -5.80 -4.32
C GLU A 99 11.71 -4.92 -3.89
N SER A 100 11.98 -3.64 -3.63
CA SER A 100 10.99 -2.62 -3.31
C SER A 100 11.49 -1.22 -3.66
N MET A 101 10.55 -0.27 -3.75
CA MET A 101 10.83 1.15 -3.94
C MET A 101 9.89 1.97 -3.08
N GLY A 102 10.44 2.96 -2.38
CA GLY A 102 9.65 3.99 -1.71
C GLY A 102 9.47 5.22 -2.59
N ILE A 103 8.35 5.91 -2.39
CA ILE A 103 8.10 7.27 -2.86
C ILE A 103 7.99 8.15 -1.61
N ASP A 104 8.93 9.08 -1.44
CA ASP A 104 8.90 9.99 -0.30
C ASP A 104 7.77 11.00 -0.44
N ASP A 105 7.01 11.18 0.66
CA ASP A 105 5.92 12.16 0.75
C ASP A 105 4.94 11.98 -0.43
N SER A 106 4.55 10.72 -0.67
CA SER A 106 3.70 10.33 -1.81
C SER A 106 2.32 10.97 -1.79
N ASP A 107 1.96 11.63 -0.68
CA ASP A 107 0.77 12.47 -0.52
C ASP A 107 0.83 13.81 -1.27
N ILE A 108 2.03 14.20 -1.73
CA ILE A 108 2.33 15.48 -2.39
C ILE A 108 2.59 15.24 -3.88
N ALA A 109 1.80 15.87 -4.76
CA ALA A 109 1.86 15.64 -6.21
C ALA A 109 3.25 15.92 -6.80
N GLU A 110 3.90 17.01 -6.39
CA GLU A 110 5.23 17.40 -6.85
C GLU A 110 6.29 16.36 -6.50
N LYS A 111 6.09 15.58 -5.43
CA LYS A 111 7.00 14.52 -5.00
C LYS A 111 6.84 13.27 -5.85
N VAL A 112 5.59 12.94 -6.22
CA VAL A 112 5.27 11.89 -7.17
C VAL A 112 5.81 12.23 -8.57
N ASP A 113 5.70 13.49 -8.99
CA ASP A 113 6.27 13.98 -10.24
C ASP A 113 7.80 13.85 -10.24
N ALA A 114 8.46 14.34 -9.19
CA ALA A 114 9.92 14.24 -9.05
C ALA A 114 10.40 12.78 -9.01
N PHE A 115 9.65 11.87 -8.38
CA PHE A 115 9.91 10.43 -8.43
C PHE A 115 9.81 9.90 -9.86
N THR A 116 8.72 10.25 -10.56
CA THR A 116 8.48 9.78 -11.93
C THR A 116 9.59 10.25 -12.87
N GLU A 117 10.04 11.50 -12.77
CA GLU A 117 11.09 12.08 -13.66
C GLU A 117 12.44 11.40 -13.50
N LYS A 118 12.77 10.93 -12.29
CA LYS A 118 14.01 10.18 -12.05
C LYS A 118 14.03 8.85 -12.84
N LEU A 119 12.88 8.20 -12.94
CA LEU A 119 12.73 6.88 -13.54
C LEU A 119 12.41 6.96 -15.04
N TRP A 120 11.58 7.92 -15.43
CA TRP A 120 11.21 8.22 -16.81
C TRP A 120 11.54 9.69 -17.13
N PRO A 121 12.72 9.97 -17.70
CA PRO A 121 13.12 11.33 -18.04
C PRO A 121 12.20 12.03 -19.04
N GLN A 122 11.49 11.26 -19.89
CA GLN A 122 10.47 11.79 -20.80
C GLN A 122 9.08 11.93 -20.15
N GLY A 123 8.96 11.60 -18.86
CA GLY A 123 7.71 11.48 -18.13
C GLY A 123 7.01 10.14 -18.35
N ASN A 124 6.10 9.79 -17.44
CA ASN A 124 5.16 8.69 -17.58
C ASN A 124 3.80 9.14 -17.05
N ILE A 125 2.93 9.64 -17.95
CA ILE A 125 1.61 10.16 -17.60
C ILE A 125 0.72 9.06 -17.02
N SER A 126 0.82 7.83 -17.55
CA SER A 126 0.07 6.68 -17.04
C SER A 126 0.38 6.44 -15.56
N PHE A 127 1.68 6.34 -15.23
CA PHE A 127 2.15 6.14 -13.86
C PHE A 127 1.76 7.29 -12.93
N ARG A 128 1.93 8.56 -13.35
CA ARG A 128 1.52 9.73 -12.55
C ARG A 128 0.02 9.80 -12.29
N SER A 129 -0.77 9.34 -13.26
CA SER A 129 -2.24 9.35 -13.17
C SER A 129 -2.77 8.22 -12.29
N VAL A 130 -1.95 7.21 -11.99
CA VAL A 130 -2.27 6.23 -10.95
C VAL A 130 -2.22 6.95 -9.61
N ASN A 131 -3.41 7.17 -9.06
CA ASN A 131 -3.55 7.88 -7.80
C ASN A 131 -3.13 6.99 -6.63
N PHE A 132 -1.82 6.84 -6.40
CA PHE A 132 -1.27 6.12 -5.24
C PHE A 132 -1.75 6.72 -3.90
N LEU A 133 -2.20 8.00 -3.89
CA LEU A 133 -2.85 8.65 -2.74
C LEU A 133 -4.11 7.91 -2.29
N SER A 134 -4.80 7.25 -3.23
CA SER A 134 -5.99 6.47 -2.94
C SER A 134 -5.70 5.31 -1.99
N LEU A 135 -4.47 4.80 -1.91
CA LEU A 135 -4.13 3.75 -0.93
C LEU A 135 -3.87 4.34 0.46
N TYR A 136 -3.20 5.49 0.56
CA TYR A 136 -2.87 6.11 1.86
C TYR A 136 -4.06 6.78 2.53
N ARG A 137 -5.03 7.28 1.76
CA ARG A 137 -6.25 7.90 2.34
C ARG A 137 -7.25 6.87 2.90
N LEU A 138 -6.96 5.59 2.71
CA LEU A 138 -7.75 4.46 3.21
C LEU A 138 -7.11 3.79 4.44
N VAL A 139 -5.94 4.22 4.91
CA VAL A 139 -5.29 3.73 6.14
C VAL A 139 -5.14 4.88 7.12
#